data_AF-A0A7C8KGL0-F1
#
_entry.id   AF-A0A7C8KGL0-F1
#
_cell.length_a   1.000
_cell.length_b   1.000
_cell.length_c   1.000
_cell.angle_alpha   90.00
_cell.angle_beta   90.00
_cell.angle_gamma   90.00
#
_symmetry.space_group_name_H-M   'P 1'
#
loop_
_entity.id
_entity.type
_entity.pdbx_description
1 polymer ?
#
loop_
_entity_poly.entity_id
_entity_poly.type
_entity_poly.pdbx_seq_one_letter_code
_entity_poly.pdbx_strand_id
1 'polypeptide(L)'
;MFRPALRPLSRRFPSSLIRPLSTTTPLLSKSTATTTTPSIGQLPADSTTQFEASLAAFREKQASQQEAARQKATEAAAAARAAATDPNSPEAAAAAAAGSAEGGPDIKTGGVFSKLLHGSSEAQHDTYQIQESFSKVLARGKYVHELVFHRVRPDKVDEYIELIGTEYPRVANDPRAEVKLVGSWNTEIGEGDTFLHIWEYNGYSGYHSTQRYLDGLPQTQKYKKEVRKYLQSRSNSLAQEFSFWPTTPPRALGGVFELRSYTLHPGNLLEWETHWRRGLVARQSQGMEGVGAWFTQIGGLNEVHYLWQFGDLRGRQILREKSWQAEGWADTVHKTIPLIAKMQSKILLPLPWSPVK
;
A
#
# COMPACT_ATOMS: atom_id res chain seq x y z
N MET A 1 -3.65 -65.40 -37.97
CA MET A 1 -4.47 -66.56 -38.38
C MET A 1 -3.74 -67.83 -37.98
N PHE A 2 -4.13 -68.50 -36.89
CA PHE A 2 -3.76 -69.89 -36.61
C PHE A 2 -4.75 -70.50 -35.60
N ARG A 3 -5.51 -71.48 -36.10
CA ARG A 3 -6.08 -72.66 -35.41
C ARG A 3 -7.23 -72.51 -34.37
N PRO A 4 -8.04 -73.59 -34.19
CA PRO A 4 -9.50 -73.49 -34.32
C PRO A 4 -10.32 -74.09 -33.15
N ALA A 5 -11.63 -73.86 -33.22
CA ALA A 5 -12.78 -74.69 -32.82
C ALA A 5 -12.69 -75.65 -31.61
N LEU A 6 -13.64 -75.52 -30.67
CA LEU A 6 -14.82 -76.39 -30.55
C LEU A 6 -15.72 -75.99 -29.34
N ARG A 7 -17.04 -76.10 -29.57
CA ARG A 7 -18.21 -75.96 -28.67
C ARG A 7 -18.25 -77.07 -27.58
N PRO A 8 -19.31 -77.28 -26.77
CA PRO A 8 -20.43 -76.44 -26.25
C PRO A 8 -20.61 -76.63 -24.72
N LEU A 9 -21.62 -75.99 -24.09
CA LEU A 9 -22.69 -76.65 -23.32
C LEU A 9 -23.38 -75.70 -22.34
N SER A 10 -24.70 -75.66 -22.48
CA SER A 10 -25.67 -75.12 -21.53
C SER A 10 -25.64 -75.83 -20.18
N ARG A 11 -25.91 -75.11 -19.08
CA ARG A 11 -27.00 -75.45 -18.15
C ARG A 11 -27.24 -74.35 -17.10
N ARG A 12 -28.52 -74.25 -16.77
CA ARG A 12 -29.21 -73.39 -15.79
C ARG A 12 -28.68 -73.59 -14.36
N PHE A 13 -28.80 -72.57 -13.50
CA PHE A 13 -29.75 -72.46 -12.36
C PHE A 13 -29.35 -71.29 -11.40
N PRO A 14 -30.21 -70.89 -10.45
CA PRO A 14 -30.52 -69.48 -10.19
C PRO A 14 -29.94 -68.95 -8.87
N SER A 15 -30.31 -67.70 -8.55
CA SER A 15 -30.71 -67.22 -7.21
C SER A 15 -29.82 -66.18 -6.51
N SER A 16 -30.59 -65.31 -5.84
CA SER A 16 -30.32 -64.49 -4.67
C SER A 16 -29.47 -63.22 -4.81
N LEU A 17 -30.21 -62.13 -4.94
CA LEU A 17 -30.04 -60.84 -4.28
C LEU A 17 -29.24 -60.89 -2.97
N ILE A 18 -28.10 -60.21 -2.92
CA ILE A 18 -27.62 -59.50 -1.72
C ILE A 18 -27.03 -58.17 -2.20
N ARG A 19 -27.62 -57.07 -1.72
CA ARG A 19 -27.22 -55.69 -1.98
C ARG A 19 -26.47 -55.19 -0.75
N PRO A 20 -25.21 -54.72 -0.83
CA PRO A 20 -24.65 -53.89 0.21
C PRO A 20 -24.94 -52.42 -0.11
N LEU A 21 -25.49 -51.69 0.88
CA LEU A 21 -25.57 -50.23 0.85
C LEU A 21 -24.14 -49.66 0.93
N SER A 22 -23.68 -49.01 -0.14
CA SER A 22 -22.55 -48.08 -0.06
C SER A 22 -23.03 -46.74 0.51
N THR A 23 -22.65 -46.46 1.75
CA THR A 23 -22.68 -45.11 2.32
C THR A 23 -21.57 -44.28 1.66
N THR A 24 -21.92 -43.50 0.64
CA THR A 24 -21.07 -42.43 0.14
C THR A 24 -21.18 -41.23 1.08
N THR A 25 -20.14 -41.01 1.88
CA THR A 25 -19.87 -39.70 2.50
C THR A 25 -19.60 -38.69 1.39
N PRO A 26 -20.21 -37.48 1.41
CA PRO A 26 -19.86 -36.46 0.45
C PRO A 26 -18.46 -35.96 0.79
N LEU A 27 -17.53 -36.07 -0.17
CA LEU A 27 -16.28 -35.35 -0.12
C LEU A 27 -16.63 -33.86 0.02
N LEU A 28 -16.24 -33.23 1.13
CA LEU A 28 -16.23 -31.79 1.23
C LEU A 28 -15.44 -31.25 0.03
N SER A 29 -16.14 -30.55 -0.85
CA SER A 29 -15.55 -29.71 -1.88
C SER A 29 -14.63 -28.72 -1.17
N LYS A 30 -13.33 -28.99 -1.18
CA LYS A 30 -12.34 -27.93 -0.95
C LYS A 30 -12.55 -26.95 -2.09
N SER A 31 -13.03 -25.76 -1.77
CA SER A 31 -13.01 -24.62 -2.67
C SER A 31 -11.61 -24.48 -3.25
N THR A 32 -11.40 -24.95 -4.47
CA THR A 32 -10.21 -24.69 -5.26
C THR A 32 -10.27 -23.22 -5.65
N ALA A 33 -9.84 -22.34 -4.76
CA ALA A 33 -9.39 -21.02 -5.19
C ALA A 33 -8.32 -21.30 -6.25
N THR A 34 -8.63 -21.03 -7.50
CA THR A 34 -7.75 -21.28 -8.63
C THR A 34 -6.44 -20.54 -8.40
N THR A 35 -5.36 -21.28 -8.19
CA THR A 35 -3.96 -20.82 -8.12
C THR A 35 -3.47 -20.36 -9.50
N THR A 36 -4.31 -19.64 -10.23
CA THR A 36 -4.04 -19.18 -11.59
C THR A 36 -3.76 -17.69 -11.53
N THR A 37 -2.80 -17.26 -12.34
CA THR A 37 -2.44 -15.84 -12.45
C THR A 37 -3.68 -15.02 -12.84
N PRO A 38 -4.02 -13.96 -12.08
CA PRO A 38 -5.10 -13.07 -12.47
C PRO A 38 -4.81 -12.48 -13.85
N SER A 39 -5.81 -12.49 -14.73
CA SER A 39 -5.71 -11.91 -16.08
C SER A 39 -6.86 -10.95 -16.34
N ILE A 40 -6.60 -9.94 -17.18
CA ILE A 40 -7.59 -8.91 -17.48
C ILE A 40 -8.83 -9.49 -18.19
N GLY A 41 -8.67 -10.61 -18.89
CA GLY A 41 -9.78 -11.31 -19.54
C GLY A 41 -10.79 -11.94 -18.57
N GLN A 42 -10.46 -12.00 -17.27
CA GLN A 42 -11.37 -12.49 -16.22
C GLN A 42 -12.25 -11.38 -15.62
N LEU A 43 -12.03 -10.11 -16.00
CA LEU A 43 -12.86 -9.01 -15.51
C LEU A 43 -14.28 -9.12 -16.07
N PRO A 44 -15.32 -8.85 -15.25
CA PRO A 44 -16.70 -8.79 -15.73
C PRO A 44 -16.87 -7.75 -16.85
N ALA A 45 -17.79 -8.00 -17.79
CA ALA A 45 -18.09 -7.05 -18.85
C ALA A 45 -18.62 -5.69 -18.31
N ASP A 46 -19.24 -5.71 -17.14
CA ASP A 46 -19.78 -4.57 -16.40
C ASP A 46 -18.84 -4.09 -15.26
N SER A 47 -17.55 -4.44 -15.32
CA SER A 47 -16.55 -4.13 -14.26
C SER A 47 -16.51 -2.65 -13.89
N THR A 48 -16.67 -1.73 -14.85
CA THR A 48 -16.74 -0.28 -14.57
C THR A 48 -17.92 0.08 -13.68
N THR A 49 -19.12 -0.46 -13.98
CA THR A 49 -20.34 -0.18 -13.21
C THR A 49 -20.26 -0.77 -11.80
N GLN A 50 -19.73 -1.99 -11.66
CA GLN A 50 -19.50 -2.62 -10.35
C GLN A 50 -18.50 -1.84 -9.51
N PHE A 51 -17.42 -1.35 -10.14
CA PHE A 51 -16.41 -0.52 -9.50
C PHE A 51 -17.00 0.79 -9.00
N GLU A 52 -17.79 1.50 -9.83
CA GLU A 52 -18.43 2.76 -9.46
C GLU A 52 -19.40 2.59 -8.29
N ALA A 53 -20.21 1.52 -8.29
CA ALA A 53 -21.12 1.21 -7.19
C ALA A 53 -20.34 0.89 -5.89
N SER A 54 -19.30 0.08 -5.98
CA SER A 54 -18.44 -0.27 -4.84
C SER A 54 -17.71 0.95 -4.28
N LEU A 55 -17.27 1.84 -5.17
CA LEU A 55 -16.59 3.08 -4.81
C LEU A 55 -17.52 4.05 -4.09
N ALA A 56 -18.76 4.19 -4.56
CA ALA A 56 -19.77 5.02 -3.89
C ALA A 56 -20.02 4.53 -2.44
N ALA A 57 -20.25 3.22 -2.27
CA ALA A 57 -20.44 2.61 -0.95
C ALA A 57 -19.21 2.76 -0.05
N PHE A 58 -18.01 2.63 -0.61
CA PHE A 58 -16.76 2.84 0.13
C PHE A 58 -16.60 4.28 0.62
N ARG A 59 -16.91 5.28 -0.22
CA ARG A 59 -16.84 6.70 0.15
C ARG A 59 -17.85 7.08 1.21
N GLU A 60 -19.07 6.55 1.13
CA GLU A 60 -20.10 6.74 2.16
C GLU A 60 -19.65 6.17 3.52
N LYS A 61 -19.07 4.97 3.51
CA LYS A 61 -18.50 4.35 4.72
C LYS A 61 -17.34 5.18 5.29
N GLN A 62 -16.47 5.74 4.45
CA GLN A 62 -15.39 6.61 4.92
C GLN A 62 -15.92 7.91 5.52
N ALA A 63 -16.90 8.54 4.87
CA ALA A 63 -17.51 9.78 5.37
C ALA A 63 -18.15 9.58 6.75
N SER A 64 -18.93 8.52 6.93
CA SER A 64 -19.55 8.19 8.23
C SER A 64 -18.51 7.88 9.31
N GLN A 65 -17.43 7.15 8.98
CA GLN A 65 -16.33 6.90 9.91
C GLN A 65 -15.59 8.19 10.31
N GLN A 66 -15.36 9.10 9.36
CA GLN A 66 -14.70 10.37 9.61
C GLN A 66 -15.56 11.30 10.49
N GLU A 67 -16.88 11.32 10.26
CA GLU A 67 -17.82 12.06 11.09
C GLU A 67 -17.84 11.50 12.53
N ALA A 68 -17.94 10.18 12.68
CA ALA A 68 -17.89 9.53 14.00
C ALA A 68 -16.56 9.80 14.72
N ALA A 69 -15.43 9.80 14.01
CA ALA A 69 -14.13 10.15 14.57
C ALA A 69 -14.07 11.62 15.02
N ARG A 70 -14.66 12.53 14.25
CA ARG A 70 -14.75 13.97 14.60
C ARG A 70 -15.62 14.20 15.83
N GLN A 71 -16.76 13.49 15.94
CA GLN A 71 -17.62 13.55 17.11
C GLN A 71 -16.87 13.06 18.36
N LYS A 72 -16.23 11.89 18.29
CA LYS A 72 -15.39 11.36 19.39
C LYS A 72 -14.26 12.31 19.80
N ALA A 73 -13.59 12.94 18.83
CA ALA A 73 -12.54 13.91 19.13
C ALA A 73 -13.08 15.16 19.83
N THR A 74 -14.27 15.62 19.41
CA THR A 74 -14.97 16.75 20.04
C THR A 74 -15.39 16.42 21.47
N GLU A 75 -15.96 15.23 21.69
CA GLU A 75 -16.33 14.73 23.03
C GLU A 75 -15.10 14.58 23.92
N ALA A 76 -14.01 14.00 23.43
CA ALA A 76 -12.76 13.87 24.17
C ALA A 76 -12.16 15.24 24.54
N ALA A 77 -12.20 16.21 23.62
CA ALA A 77 -11.75 17.57 23.89
C ALA A 77 -12.64 18.29 24.92
N ALA A 78 -13.96 18.07 24.87
CA ALA A 78 -14.90 18.60 25.86
C ALA A 78 -14.66 17.97 27.25
N ALA A 79 -14.47 16.66 27.32
CA ALA A 79 -14.15 15.94 28.55
C ALA A 79 -12.81 16.40 29.15
N ALA A 80 -11.78 16.60 28.32
CA ALA A 80 -10.48 17.11 28.75
C ALA A 80 -10.59 18.54 29.31
N ARG A 81 -11.39 19.41 28.66
CA ARG A 81 -11.65 20.77 29.17
C ARG A 81 -12.39 20.75 30.50
N ALA A 82 -13.39 19.87 30.65
CA ALA A 82 -14.13 19.72 31.91
C ALA A 82 -13.22 19.23 33.05
N ALA A 83 -12.31 18.30 32.78
CA ALA A 83 -11.32 17.83 33.75
C ALA A 83 -10.30 18.92 34.16
N ALA A 84 -9.90 19.78 33.22
CA ALA A 84 -8.98 20.89 33.49
C ALA A 84 -9.62 22.04 34.30
N THR A 85 -10.94 22.15 34.31
CA THR A 85 -11.70 23.12 35.11
C THR A 85 -12.05 22.62 36.51
N ASP A 86 -11.61 21.42 36.90
CA ASP A 86 -11.80 20.90 38.26
C ASP A 86 -10.83 21.63 39.22
N PRO A 87 -11.33 22.44 40.18
CA PRO A 87 -10.50 23.18 41.13
C PRO A 87 -9.72 22.28 42.10
N ASN A 88 -9.97 20.97 42.13
CA ASN A 88 -9.20 19.99 42.90
C ASN A 88 -8.18 19.19 42.07
N SER A 89 -7.90 19.57 40.81
CA SER A 89 -6.88 18.91 39.99
C SER A 89 -5.45 19.32 40.40
N PRO A 90 -4.46 18.41 40.34
CA PRO A 90 -3.07 18.71 40.72
C PRO A 90 -2.38 19.76 39.84
N GLU A 91 -2.89 20.04 38.64
CA GLU A 91 -2.37 21.09 37.74
C GLU A 91 -2.79 22.51 38.16
N ALA A 92 -3.98 22.66 38.77
CA ALA A 92 -4.42 23.95 39.34
C ALA A 92 -3.56 24.37 40.54
N ALA A 93 -3.07 23.40 41.32
CA ALA A 93 -2.15 23.64 42.44
C ALA A 93 -0.75 24.08 41.97
N ALA A 94 -0.29 23.64 40.80
CA ALA A 94 1.00 24.03 40.23
C ALA A 94 0.97 25.45 39.63
N ALA A 95 -0.14 25.85 39.00
CA ALA A 95 -0.30 27.19 38.43
C ALA A 95 -0.37 28.30 39.50
N ALA A 96 -0.93 28.01 40.68
CA ALA A 96 -0.97 28.95 41.80
C ALA A 96 0.41 29.21 42.44
N ALA A 97 1.37 28.30 42.28
CA ALA A 97 2.72 28.41 42.86
C ALA A 97 3.72 29.20 41.99
N ALA A 98 3.42 29.42 40.71
CA ALA A 98 4.34 30.05 39.75
C ALA A 98 4.20 31.59 39.63
N GLY A 99 3.26 32.20 40.35
CA GLY A 99 2.94 33.64 40.26
C GLY A 99 3.87 34.60 41.03
N SER A 100 4.97 34.13 41.62
CA SER A 100 5.82 34.96 42.49
C SER A 100 7.31 34.71 42.28
N ALA A 101 7.91 35.33 41.26
CA ALA A 101 9.35 35.60 41.19
C ALA A 101 9.65 36.69 40.15
N GLU A 102 9.76 37.95 40.61
CA GLU A 102 10.43 39.03 39.90
C GLU A 102 11.96 38.90 40.05
N GLY A 103 12.73 39.31 39.02
CA GLY A 103 14.15 39.65 39.16
C GLY A 103 15.06 39.12 38.05
N GLY A 104 15.23 39.88 36.96
CA GLY A 104 16.28 39.64 35.96
C GLY A 104 17.46 40.59 36.15
N PRO A 105 18.72 40.17 35.93
CA PRO A 105 19.84 41.09 35.81
C PRO A 105 20.25 41.35 34.35
N ASP A 106 20.67 42.58 34.15
CA ASP A 106 21.18 43.24 32.94
C ASP A 106 22.70 43.01 32.79
N ILE A 107 23.22 42.65 31.60
CA ILE A 107 24.67 42.74 31.30
C ILE A 107 24.91 43.16 29.85
N LYS A 108 25.63 44.29 29.69
CA LYS A 108 26.18 44.82 28.44
C LYS A 108 27.58 44.26 28.13
N THR A 109 27.95 44.38 26.85
CA THR A 109 29.27 44.70 26.23
C THR A 109 30.07 43.60 25.52
N GLY A 110 30.28 43.83 24.21
CA GLY A 110 31.61 43.90 23.58
C GLY A 110 32.20 42.64 22.94
N GLY A 111 32.47 42.68 21.62
CA GLY A 111 33.40 41.73 20.98
C GLY A 111 33.18 41.51 19.49
N VAL A 112 33.63 42.45 18.67
CA VAL A 112 33.75 42.33 17.20
C VAL A 112 34.90 41.35 16.89
N PHE A 113 34.78 40.56 15.80
CA PHE A 113 35.78 39.62 15.22
C PHE A 113 35.57 38.09 15.38
N SER A 114 34.38 37.56 15.08
CA SER A 114 34.24 36.15 14.63
C SER A 114 33.27 35.92 13.44
N LYS A 115 32.88 37.00 12.75
CA LYS A 115 31.75 37.02 11.81
C LYS A 115 32.07 36.71 10.34
N LEU A 116 33.18 36.05 10.01
CA LEU A 116 33.53 35.81 8.58
C LEU A 116 33.73 34.37 8.13
N LEU A 117 33.49 33.34 8.95
CA LEU A 117 33.69 31.94 8.51
C LEU A 117 32.59 30.94 8.90
N HIS A 118 31.53 31.38 9.58
CA HIS A 118 30.35 30.57 9.80
C HIS A 118 29.13 31.39 9.40
N GLY A 119 28.35 30.89 8.43
CA GLY A 119 27.06 31.49 8.07
C GLY A 119 26.25 31.80 9.33
N SER A 120 25.50 32.90 9.30
CA SER A 120 24.78 33.42 10.47
C SER A 120 24.03 32.30 11.20
N SER A 121 24.00 32.35 12.54
CA SER A 121 23.22 31.42 13.37
C SER A 121 21.76 31.35 12.94
N GLU A 122 21.25 32.44 12.36
CA GLU A 122 19.94 32.56 11.72
C GLU A 122 19.82 31.69 10.45
N ALA A 123 20.81 31.70 9.56
CA ALA A 123 20.83 30.81 8.39
C ALA A 123 20.96 29.33 8.77
N GLN A 124 21.66 29.01 9.87
CA GLN A 124 21.73 27.64 10.39
C GLN A 124 20.42 27.21 11.05
N HIS A 125 19.77 28.10 11.80
CA HIS A 125 18.47 27.84 12.41
C HIS A 125 17.38 27.74 11.34
N ASP A 126 17.40 28.59 10.32
CA ASP A 126 16.52 28.53 9.17
C ASP A 126 16.76 27.25 8.37
N THR A 127 18.01 26.88 8.09
CA THR A 127 18.33 25.60 7.43
C THR A 127 17.85 24.40 8.23
N TYR A 128 17.98 24.44 9.56
CA TYR A 128 17.52 23.38 10.47
C TYR A 128 15.98 23.32 10.54
N GLN A 129 15.30 24.46 10.66
CA GLN A 129 13.84 24.59 10.63
C GLN A 129 13.27 24.15 9.26
N ILE A 130 13.96 24.52 8.18
CA ILE A 130 13.65 24.12 6.81
C ILE A 130 13.83 22.59 6.66
N GLN A 131 14.91 21.99 7.19
CA GLN A 131 15.12 20.54 7.18
C GLN A 131 14.12 19.75 8.04
N GLU A 132 13.82 20.21 9.25
CA GLU A 132 12.80 19.62 10.12
C GLU A 132 11.41 19.74 9.50
N SER A 133 11.07 20.89 8.90
CA SER A 133 9.80 21.07 8.20
C SER A 133 9.74 20.26 6.90
N PHE A 134 10.84 20.08 6.16
CA PHE A 134 10.84 19.31 4.92
C PHE A 134 10.38 17.86 5.12
N SER A 135 10.92 17.16 6.12
CA SER A 135 10.51 15.77 6.38
C SER A 135 9.12 15.68 7.01
N LYS A 136 8.76 16.61 7.91
CA LYS A 136 7.46 16.62 8.62
C LYS A 136 6.29 17.10 7.75
N VAL A 137 6.53 17.96 6.76
CA VAL A 137 5.48 18.51 5.87
C VAL A 137 5.27 17.59 4.66
N LEU A 138 6.34 17.03 4.10
CA LEU A 138 6.27 16.16 2.93
C LEU A 138 5.75 14.77 3.27
N ALA A 139 6.34 14.14 4.28
CA ALA A 139 5.96 12.82 4.75
C ALA A 139 4.96 12.90 5.90
N ARG A 140 4.10 11.90 6.03
CA ARG A 140 3.32 11.71 7.26
C ARG A 140 4.20 11.35 8.48
N GLY A 141 5.44 10.88 8.24
CA GLY A 141 6.48 10.67 9.26
C GLY A 141 6.31 9.46 10.17
N LYS A 142 5.15 8.77 10.16
CA LYS A 142 4.87 7.63 11.07
C LYS A 142 5.28 6.27 10.51
N TYR A 143 5.08 6.06 9.21
CA TYR A 143 5.21 4.75 8.58
C TYR A 143 6.26 4.77 7.48
N VAL A 144 6.91 3.63 7.29
CA VAL A 144 7.79 3.38 6.14
C VAL A 144 7.15 2.25 5.33
N HIS A 145 7.13 2.43 4.01
CA HIS A 145 6.61 1.46 3.07
C HIS A 145 7.75 0.77 2.33
N GLU A 146 7.67 -0.54 2.17
CA GLU A 146 8.57 -1.30 1.31
C GLU A 146 7.84 -1.65 0.03
N LEU A 147 8.31 -1.12 -1.10
CA LEU A 147 7.84 -1.52 -2.43
C LEU A 147 8.77 -2.62 -2.92
N VAL A 148 8.23 -3.84 -3.05
CA VAL A 148 8.96 -5.02 -3.49
C VAL A 148 8.51 -5.40 -4.89
N PHE A 149 9.47 -5.53 -5.80
CA PHE A 149 9.27 -6.06 -7.14
C PHE A 149 9.94 -7.42 -7.26
N HIS A 150 9.16 -8.44 -7.53
CA HIS A 150 9.63 -9.78 -7.82
C HIS A 150 9.40 -10.08 -9.30
N ARG A 151 10.48 -10.18 -10.07
CA ARG A 151 10.41 -10.67 -11.44
C ARG A 151 10.57 -12.18 -11.41
N VAL A 152 9.50 -12.87 -11.71
CA VAL A 152 9.38 -14.33 -11.60
C VAL A 152 9.76 -14.94 -12.95
N ARG A 153 10.25 -16.18 -12.91
CA ARG A 153 10.46 -16.94 -14.14
C ARG A 153 9.09 -17.31 -14.71
N PRO A 154 8.84 -17.13 -16.02
CA PRO A 154 7.55 -17.44 -16.63
C PRO A 154 7.07 -18.87 -16.35
N ASP A 155 7.98 -19.84 -16.30
CA ASP A 155 7.69 -21.26 -16.03
C ASP A 155 7.46 -21.62 -14.55
N LYS A 156 7.45 -20.60 -13.67
CA LYS A 156 7.33 -20.75 -12.20
C LYS A 156 6.26 -19.83 -11.60
N VAL A 157 5.46 -19.18 -12.43
CA VAL A 157 4.50 -18.16 -11.98
C VAL A 157 3.46 -18.76 -11.04
N ASP A 158 2.88 -19.92 -11.37
CA ASP A 158 1.84 -20.53 -10.55
C ASP A 158 2.40 -21.02 -9.20
N GLU A 159 3.58 -21.66 -9.18
CA GLU A 159 4.24 -22.07 -7.94
C GLU A 159 4.63 -20.87 -7.06
N TYR A 160 5.02 -19.75 -7.69
CA TYR A 160 5.28 -18.50 -6.99
C TYR A 160 4.01 -17.92 -6.35
N ILE A 161 2.91 -17.88 -7.09
CA ILE A 161 1.60 -17.42 -6.59
C ILE A 161 1.14 -18.27 -5.41
N GLU A 162 1.25 -19.60 -5.48
CA GLU A 162 0.89 -20.48 -4.38
C GLU A 162 1.72 -20.21 -3.12
N LEU A 163 3.04 -20.09 -3.28
CA LEU A 163 3.96 -19.86 -2.18
C LEU A 163 3.70 -18.52 -1.50
N ILE A 164 3.58 -17.44 -2.28
CA ILE A 164 3.35 -16.08 -1.77
C ILE A 164 1.94 -15.95 -1.19
N GLY A 165 0.95 -16.58 -1.82
CA GLY A 165 -0.43 -16.60 -1.34
C GLY A 165 -0.62 -17.33 -0.02
N THR A 166 0.33 -18.18 0.37
CA THR A 166 0.39 -18.77 1.71
C THR A 166 1.19 -17.90 2.68
N GLU A 167 2.39 -17.46 2.26
CA GLU A 167 3.32 -16.79 3.16
C GLU A 167 2.89 -15.38 3.53
N TYR A 168 2.38 -14.59 2.58
CA TYR A 168 2.10 -13.17 2.81
C TYR A 168 0.91 -12.96 3.74
N PRO A 169 -0.22 -13.68 3.55
CA PRO A 169 -1.30 -13.66 4.54
C PRO A 169 -0.86 -14.16 5.91
N ARG A 170 0.03 -15.16 5.98
CA ARG A 170 0.58 -15.63 7.26
C ARG A 170 1.33 -14.52 8.00
N VAL A 171 2.20 -13.79 7.30
CA VAL A 171 2.96 -12.68 7.87
C VAL A 171 2.05 -11.52 8.26
N ALA A 172 1.13 -11.13 7.36
CA ALA A 172 0.23 -9.99 7.59
C ALA A 172 -0.77 -10.21 8.74
N ASN A 173 -1.10 -11.48 9.04
CA ASN A 173 -2.00 -11.84 10.14
C ASN A 173 -1.27 -12.22 11.45
N ASP A 174 0.07 -12.18 11.48
CA ASP A 174 0.83 -12.40 12.71
C ASP A 174 0.96 -11.08 13.49
N PRO A 175 0.26 -10.90 14.63
CA PRO A 175 0.29 -9.64 15.36
C PRO A 175 1.68 -9.29 15.89
N ARG A 176 2.58 -10.28 16.05
CA ARG A 176 3.96 -10.06 16.52
C ARG A 176 4.88 -9.55 15.41
N ALA A 177 4.48 -9.68 14.15
CA ALA A 177 5.25 -9.14 13.03
C ALA A 177 5.10 -7.61 12.92
N GLU A 178 4.03 -7.03 13.48
CA GLU A 178 3.76 -5.58 13.48
C GLU A 178 3.90 -4.90 12.10
N VAL A 179 3.54 -5.63 11.05
CA VAL A 179 3.62 -5.20 9.65
C VAL A 179 2.28 -5.39 8.98
N LYS A 180 1.94 -4.51 8.04
CA LYS A 180 0.72 -4.65 7.24
C LYS A 180 1.05 -4.85 5.79
N LEU A 181 0.33 -5.76 5.14
CA LEU A 181 0.32 -5.85 3.69
C LEU A 181 -0.63 -4.77 3.16
N VAL A 182 -0.11 -3.81 2.40
CA VAL A 182 -0.94 -2.81 1.71
C VAL A 182 -1.61 -3.45 0.50
N GLY A 183 -0.85 -4.20 -0.28
CA GLY A 183 -1.40 -4.94 -1.40
C GLY A 183 -0.38 -5.80 -2.14
N SER A 184 -0.90 -6.64 -3.03
CA SER A 184 -0.13 -7.56 -3.86
C SER A 184 -0.76 -7.68 -5.23
N TRP A 185 0.02 -7.43 -6.27
CA TRP A 185 -0.48 -7.37 -7.64
C TRP A 185 0.47 -8.07 -8.62
N ASN A 186 -0.08 -8.66 -9.69
CA ASN A 186 0.70 -9.06 -10.86
C ASN A 186 0.63 -7.96 -11.94
N THR A 187 1.70 -7.82 -12.71
CA THR A 187 1.74 -6.89 -13.86
C THR A 187 1.18 -7.56 -15.10
N GLU A 188 0.10 -7.01 -15.65
CA GLU A 188 -0.50 -7.48 -16.91
C GLU A 188 0.11 -6.75 -18.13
N ILE A 189 0.21 -5.41 -18.05
CA ILE A 189 0.77 -4.58 -19.13
C ILE A 189 1.98 -3.82 -18.60
N GLY A 190 3.11 -3.96 -19.30
CA GLY A 190 4.40 -3.41 -18.92
C GLY A 190 5.46 -4.52 -18.89
N GLU A 191 6.11 -4.69 -17.75
CA GLU A 191 7.03 -5.82 -17.52
C GLU A 191 6.25 -7.00 -16.97
N GLY A 192 5.84 -7.92 -17.85
CA GLY A 192 5.13 -9.15 -17.46
C GLY A 192 5.92 -10.01 -16.47
N ASP A 193 5.23 -10.98 -15.87
CA ASP A 193 5.78 -11.88 -14.84
C ASP A 193 6.41 -11.15 -13.64
N THR A 194 6.04 -9.89 -13.44
CA THR A 194 6.54 -9.06 -12.35
C THR A 194 5.43 -8.77 -11.36
N PHE A 195 5.69 -9.07 -10.09
CA PHE A 195 4.76 -8.90 -8.99
C PHE A 195 5.19 -7.73 -8.13
N LEU A 196 4.23 -6.85 -7.85
CA LEU A 196 4.39 -5.74 -6.90
C LEU A 196 3.78 -6.15 -5.57
N HIS A 197 4.53 -5.96 -4.50
CA HIS A 197 4.03 -6.09 -3.14
C HIS A 197 4.40 -4.84 -2.36
N ILE A 198 3.46 -4.30 -1.59
CA ILE A 198 3.71 -3.14 -0.75
C ILE A 198 3.43 -3.52 0.70
N TRP A 199 4.42 -3.32 1.56
CA TRP A 199 4.32 -3.54 3.01
C TRP A 199 4.45 -2.22 3.76
N GLU A 200 3.71 -2.05 4.84
CA GLU A 200 3.76 -0.89 5.75
C GLU A 200 4.34 -1.33 7.10
N TYR A 201 5.35 -0.61 7.58
CA TYR A 201 6.04 -0.85 8.85
C TYR A 201 5.94 0.37 9.77
N ASN A 202 6.05 0.15 11.09
CA ASN A 202 6.15 1.19 12.11
C ASN A 202 7.52 1.91 12.07
N GLY A 203 7.76 2.68 11.02
CA GLY A 203 9.03 3.36 10.77
C GLY A 203 10.18 2.40 10.48
N TYR A 204 11.40 2.94 10.43
CA TYR A 204 12.62 2.14 10.17
C TYR A 204 12.95 1.16 11.30
N SER A 205 12.66 1.52 12.55
CA SER A 205 12.82 0.63 13.71
C SER A 205 11.87 -0.56 13.62
N GLY A 206 10.60 -0.32 13.27
CA GLY A 206 9.60 -1.35 13.01
C GLY A 206 10.02 -2.28 11.87
N TYR A 207 10.54 -1.72 10.77
CA TYR A 207 11.10 -2.55 9.69
C TYR A 207 12.17 -3.51 10.22
N HIS A 208 13.15 -3.00 10.98
CA HIS A 208 14.24 -3.83 11.47
C HIS A 208 13.77 -4.88 12.52
N SER A 209 12.87 -4.51 13.43
CA SER A 209 12.32 -5.45 14.42
C SER A 209 11.51 -6.56 13.75
N THR A 210 10.67 -6.22 12.77
CA THR A 210 9.92 -7.19 11.96
C THR A 210 10.87 -8.16 11.25
N GLN A 211 11.89 -7.66 10.56
CA GLN A 211 12.84 -8.53 9.86
C GLN A 211 13.55 -9.47 10.83
N ARG A 212 14.03 -8.97 11.98
CA ARG A 212 14.68 -9.80 13.01
C ARG A 212 13.75 -10.89 13.53
N TYR A 213 12.50 -10.55 13.84
CA TYR A 213 11.49 -11.49 14.29
C TYR A 213 11.23 -12.57 13.24
N LEU A 214 10.93 -12.16 12.00
CA LEU A 214 10.62 -13.06 10.91
C LEU A 214 11.81 -13.98 10.58
N ASP A 215 13.04 -13.48 10.65
CA ASP A 215 14.24 -14.28 10.40
C ASP A 215 14.48 -15.37 11.45
N GLY A 216 13.98 -15.18 12.68
CA GLY A 216 14.00 -16.22 13.71
C GLY A 216 13.06 -17.40 13.43
N LEU A 217 12.12 -17.28 12.48
CA LEU A 217 11.10 -18.30 12.23
C LEU A 217 11.59 -19.34 11.19
N PRO A 218 11.56 -20.66 11.50
CA PRO A 218 11.93 -21.70 10.55
C PRO A 218 11.10 -21.67 9.26
N GLN A 219 9.82 -21.32 9.37
CA GLN A 219 8.90 -21.18 8.23
C GLN A 219 9.38 -20.09 7.25
N THR A 220 9.76 -18.92 7.76
CA THR A 220 10.30 -17.82 6.95
C THR A 220 11.60 -18.24 6.26
N GLN A 221 12.48 -18.98 6.94
CA GLN A 221 13.72 -19.47 6.34
C GLN A 221 13.45 -20.47 5.21
N LYS A 222 12.46 -21.35 5.38
CA LYS A 222 12.00 -22.27 4.32
C LYS A 222 11.45 -21.48 3.12
N TYR A 223 10.57 -20.51 3.38
CA TYR A 223 10.04 -19.61 2.35
C TYR A 223 11.15 -18.88 1.59
N LYS A 224 12.10 -18.25 2.30
CA LYS A 224 13.22 -17.51 1.70
C LYS A 224 14.09 -18.39 0.80
N LYS A 225 14.24 -19.68 1.11
CA LYS A 225 14.93 -20.65 0.24
C LYS A 225 14.10 -21.03 -0.97
N GLU A 226 12.80 -21.23 -0.79
CA GLU A 226 11.90 -21.67 -1.86
C GLU A 226 11.68 -20.59 -2.91
N VAL A 227 11.34 -19.36 -2.48
CA VAL A 227 11.03 -18.26 -3.39
C VAL A 227 12.18 -17.95 -4.36
N ARG A 228 13.43 -18.11 -3.92
CA ARG A 228 14.64 -17.88 -4.74
C ARG A 228 14.70 -18.77 -5.98
N LYS A 229 14.08 -19.95 -5.96
CA LYS A 229 14.06 -20.86 -7.11
C LYS A 229 13.16 -20.34 -8.24
N TYR A 230 12.21 -19.47 -7.91
CA TYR A 230 11.19 -18.98 -8.84
C TYR A 230 11.53 -17.61 -9.43
N LEU A 231 12.46 -16.87 -8.81
CA LEU A 231 12.79 -15.51 -9.21
C LEU A 231 13.85 -15.46 -10.31
N GLN A 232 13.62 -14.61 -11.33
CA GLN A 232 14.66 -14.13 -12.22
C GLN A 232 15.47 -13.02 -11.53
N SER A 233 14.76 -12.06 -10.93
CA SER A 233 15.36 -10.97 -10.16
C SER A 233 14.37 -10.45 -9.11
N ARG A 234 14.89 -9.69 -8.14
CA ARG A 234 14.08 -8.96 -7.17
C ARG A 234 14.73 -7.64 -6.82
N SER A 235 13.91 -6.65 -6.56
CA SER A 235 14.34 -5.37 -6.01
C SER A 235 13.33 -4.90 -4.97
N ASN A 236 13.78 -4.06 -4.05
CA ASN A 236 12.91 -3.37 -3.12
C ASN A 236 13.42 -1.96 -2.86
N SER A 237 12.54 -1.09 -2.36
CA SER A 237 12.90 0.24 -1.91
C SER A 237 12.05 0.61 -0.69
N LEU A 238 12.67 1.31 0.26
CA LEU A 238 11.96 1.88 1.39
C LEU A 238 11.56 3.31 1.03
N ALA A 239 10.28 3.59 1.19
CA ALA A 239 9.64 4.81 0.79
C ALA A 239 8.78 5.38 1.91
N GLN A 240 8.57 6.69 1.87
CA GLN A 240 7.61 7.38 2.73
C GLN A 240 6.37 7.72 1.92
N GLU A 241 5.20 7.71 2.57
CA GLU A 241 3.97 8.17 1.93
C GLU A 241 3.90 9.71 1.93
N PHE A 242 3.38 10.27 0.86
CA PHE A 242 3.12 11.70 0.78
C PHE A 242 1.94 12.08 1.69
N SER A 243 2.08 13.18 2.44
CA SER A 243 1.04 13.66 3.36
C SER A 243 -0.29 14.00 2.68
N PHE A 244 -0.25 14.47 1.42
CA PHE A 244 -1.44 14.82 0.65
C PHE A 244 -2.12 13.64 -0.05
N TRP A 245 -1.49 12.46 -0.05
CA TRP A 245 -2.01 11.28 -0.71
C TRP A 245 -1.70 10.03 0.10
N PRO A 246 -2.36 9.89 1.26
CA PRO A 246 -2.13 8.78 2.16
C PRO A 246 -2.57 7.44 1.54
N THR A 247 -1.98 6.37 2.04
CA THR A 247 -2.36 5.00 1.65
C THR A 247 -3.77 4.68 2.16
N THR A 248 -4.59 4.13 1.27
CA THR A 248 -5.97 3.75 1.56
C THR A 248 -6.05 2.52 2.47
N PRO A 249 -7.05 2.41 3.36
CA PRO A 249 -7.32 1.16 4.07
C PRO A 249 -7.74 0.03 3.09
N PRO A 250 -7.69 -1.24 3.53
CA PRO A 250 -8.19 -2.38 2.75
C PRO A 250 -9.59 -2.14 2.17
N ARG A 251 -9.77 -2.50 0.89
CA ARG A 251 -11.02 -2.31 0.14
C ARG A 251 -11.13 -3.31 -1.00
N ALA A 252 -12.35 -3.55 -1.47
CA ALA A 252 -12.64 -4.47 -2.56
C ALA A 252 -13.54 -3.78 -3.58
N LEU A 253 -12.94 -2.94 -4.43
CA LEU A 253 -13.64 -2.25 -5.53
C LEU A 253 -13.53 -3.04 -6.85
N GLY A 254 -12.55 -3.94 -6.95
CA GLY A 254 -12.27 -4.72 -8.15
C GLY A 254 -11.50 -3.94 -9.22
N GLY A 255 -11.48 -4.51 -10.42
CA GLY A 255 -10.93 -3.89 -11.61
C GLY A 255 -9.42 -3.96 -11.75
N VAL A 256 -8.83 -2.92 -12.33
CA VAL A 256 -7.41 -2.81 -12.66
C VAL A 256 -6.73 -1.68 -11.91
N PHE A 257 -5.43 -1.81 -11.74
CA PHE A 257 -4.60 -0.79 -11.10
C PHE A 257 -3.59 -0.22 -12.10
N GLU A 258 -3.24 1.06 -11.96
CA GLU A 258 -2.14 1.66 -12.69
C GLU A 258 -1.08 2.15 -11.69
N LEU A 259 0.06 1.46 -11.64
CA LEU A 259 1.25 1.98 -10.97
C LEU A 259 1.99 2.90 -11.92
N ARG A 260 2.23 4.14 -11.50
CA ARG A 260 3.13 5.06 -12.20
C ARG A 260 4.35 5.29 -11.32
N SER A 261 5.52 5.10 -11.92
CA SER A 261 6.82 5.28 -11.27
C SER A 261 7.62 6.29 -12.08
N TYR A 262 7.96 7.41 -11.46
CA TYR A 262 8.75 8.47 -12.09
C TYR A 262 10.09 8.62 -11.38
N THR A 263 11.16 8.70 -12.16
CA THR A 263 12.47 9.13 -11.68
C THR A 263 12.57 10.62 -11.91
N LEU A 264 12.68 11.40 -10.84
CA LEU A 264 12.86 12.83 -10.89
C LEU A 264 14.33 13.18 -11.09
N HIS A 265 14.60 14.35 -11.65
CA HIS A 265 15.94 14.92 -11.56
C HIS A 265 16.28 15.20 -10.08
N PRO A 266 17.54 14.95 -9.64
CA PRO A 266 17.94 15.21 -8.26
C PRO A 266 17.63 16.64 -7.82
N GLY A 267 17.05 16.80 -6.63
CA GLY A 267 16.66 18.10 -6.07
C GLY A 267 15.23 18.54 -6.38
N ASN A 268 14.52 17.88 -7.31
CA ASN A 268 13.21 18.37 -7.78
C ASN A 268 11.99 17.79 -7.04
N LEU A 269 12.20 16.93 -6.04
CA LEU A 269 11.10 16.23 -5.35
C LEU A 269 10.06 17.18 -4.74
N LEU A 270 10.52 18.24 -4.07
CA LEU A 270 9.61 19.16 -3.38
C LEU A 270 8.81 20.02 -4.36
N GLU A 271 9.47 20.52 -5.41
CA GLU A 271 8.79 21.29 -6.46
C GLU A 271 7.75 20.43 -7.17
N TRP A 272 8.13 19.19 -7.52
CA TRP A 272 7.23 18.22 -8.11
C TRP A 272 6.01 17.96 -7.22
N GLU A 273 6.24 17.76 -5.92
CA GLU A 273 5.18 17.53 -4.96
C GLU A 273 4.23 18.74 -4.83
N THR A 274 4.77 19.95 -4.77
CA THR A 274 3.98 21.19 -4.65
C THR A 274 3.03 21.38 -5.83
N HIS A 275 3.45 21.02 -7.04
CA HIS A 275 2.59 21.03 -8.21
C HIS A 275 1.57 19.88 -8.17
N TRP A 276 2.00 18.67 -7.80
CA TRP A 276 1.10 17.52 -7.76
C TRP A 276 0.02 17.60 -6.70
N ARG A 277 0.30 18.16 -5.54
CA ARG A 277 -0.70 18.37 -4.48
C ARG A 277 -1.91 19.12 -5.03
N ARG A 278 -1.70 20.12 -5.89
CA ARG A 278 -2.77 20.86 -6.57
C ARG A 278 -3.45 20.03 -7.65
N GLY A 279 -2.69 19.37 -8.51
CA GLY A 279 -3.25 18.54 -9.58
C GLY A 279 -4.00 17.30 -9.10
N LEU A 280 -3.72 16.80 -7.89
CA LEU A 280 -4.46 15.69 -7.29
C LEU A 280 -5.92 16.05 -7.08
N VAL A 281 -6.19 17.26 -6.58
CA VAL A 281 -7.56 17.76 -6.37
C VAL A 281 -8.33 17.80 -7.70
N ALA A 282 -7.68 18.27 -8.77
CA ALA A 282 -8.24 18.29 -10.11
C ALA A 282 -8.57 16.89 -10.65
N ARG A 283 -7.76 15.88 -10.32
CA ARG A 283 -8.04 14.49 -10.72
C ARG A 283 -9.13 13.82 -9.89
N GLN A 284 -9.12 14.04 -8.59
CA GLN A 284 -10.14 13.50 -7.68
C GLN A 284 -11.53 14.06 -8.00
N SER A 285 -11.63 15.33 -8.40
CA SER A 285 -12.91 15.94 -8.82
C SER A 285 -13.52 15.27 -10.06
N GLN A 286 -12.70 14.61 -10.90
CA GLN A 286 -13.17 13.83 -12.05
C GLN A 286 -13.53 12.39 -11.70
N GLY A 287 -13.38 11.99 -10.43
CA GLY A 287 -13.68 10.63 -9.96
C GLY A 287 -12.49 9.67 -9.98
N MET A 288 -11.27 10.13 -10.22
CA MET A 288 -10.09 9.27 -10.12
C MET A 288 -9.87 8.81 -8.67
N GLU A 289 -9.75 7.49 -8.46
CA GLU A 289 -9.58 6.90 -7.14
C GLU A 289 -8.14 6.45 -6.92
N GLY A 290 -7.46 7.09 -5.97
CA GLY A 290 -6.09 6.77 -5.59
C GLY A 290 -6.02 5.64 -4.56
N VAL A 291 -4.95 4.85 -4.60
CA VAL A 291 -4.60 3.88 -3.54
C VAL A 291 -3.58 4.51 -2.59
N GLY A 292 -2.60 5.23 -3.12
CA GLY A 292 -1.56 5.89 -2.34
C GLY A 292 -0.45 6.44 -3.23
N ALA A 293 0.38 7.32 -2.68
CA ALA A 293 1.60 7.80 -3.32
C ALA A 293 2.76 7.81 -2.34
N TRP A 294 3.94 7.42 -2.84
CA TRP A 294 5.16 7.24 -2.06
C TRP A 294 6.35 7.85 -2.78
N PHE A 295 7.37 8.24 -2.02
CA PHE A 295 8.68 8.65 -2.54
C PHE A 295 9.78 7.88 -1.84
N THR A 296 10.76 7.43 -2.60
CA THR A 296 11.83 6.56 -2.10
C THR A 296 12.83 7.34 -1.24
N GLN A 297 13.32 6.68 -0.19
CA GLN A 297 14.36 7.17 0.71
C GLN A 297 15.59 6.26 0.69
N ILE A 298 15.39 4.96 0.47
CA ILE A 298 16.46 3.96 0.39
C ILE A 298 16.15 3.02 -0.78
N GLY A 299 17.16 2.73 -1.62
CA GLY A 299 17.01 1.97 -2.85
C GLY A 299 17.09 2.88 -4.08
N GLY A 300 16.10 2.84 -4.96
CA GLY A 300 16.05 3.71 -6.15
C GLY A 300 15.76 5.16 -5.78
N LEU A 301 16.77 5.98 -5.53
CA LEU A 301 16.62 7.37 -5.09
C LEU A 301 15.98 8.28 -6.16
N ASN A 302 15.35 9.36 -5.70
CA ASN A 302 14.62 10.32 -6.54
C ASN A 302 13.43 9.68 -7.29
N GLU A 303 12.87 8.59 -6.77
CA GLU A 303 11.71 7.94 -7.37
C GLU A 303 10.44 8.28 -6.60
N VAL A 304 9.38 8.54 -7.36
CA VAL A 304 8.03 8.72 -6.86
C VAL A 304 7.12 7.68 -7.50
N HIS A 305 6.33 7.02 -6.67
CA HIS A 305 5.40 5.98 -7.08
C HIS A 305 4.00 6.38 -6.65
N TYR A 306 3.02 6.20 -7.52
CA TYR A 306 1.63 6.39 -7.14
C TYR A 306 0.74 5.41 -7.89
N LEU A 307 -0.30 4.98 -7.19
CA LEU A 307 -1.13 3.86 -7.60
C LEU A 307 -2.58 4.31 -7.71
N TRP A 308 -3.15 4.16 -8.90
CA TRP A 308 -4.56 4.43 -9.20
C TRP A 308 -5.34 3.13 -9.34
N GLN A 309 -6.65 3.17 -9.11
CA GLN A 309 -7.57 2.06 -9.35
C GLN A 309 -8.69 2.48 -10.30
N PHE A 310 -9.09 1.57 -11.18
CA PHE A 310 -10.13 1.74 -12.18
C PHE A 310 -10.95 0.46 -12.32
N GLY A 311 -12.21 0.55 -12.73
CA GLY A 311 -12.99 -0.66 -13.02
C GLY A 311 -12.42 -1.48 -14.18
N ASP A 312 -11.90 -0.82 -15.21
CA ASP A 312 -11.32 -1.46 -16.40
C ASP A 312 -10.45 -0.47 -17.20
N LEU A 313 -9.89 -0.92 -18.33
CA LEU A 313 -9.07 -0.06 -19.20
C LEU A 313 -9.87 1.02 -19.93
N ARG A 314 -11.15 0.79 -20.25
CA ARG A 314 -11.97 1.80 -20.91
C ARG A 314 -12.34 2.92 -19.95
N GLY A 315 -12.78 2.59 -18.73
CA GLY A 315 -13.02 3.55 -17.66
C GLY A 315 -11.75 4.34 -17.32
N ARG A 316 -10.59 3.68 -17.28
CA ARG A 316 -9.29 4.35 -17.15
C ARG A 316 -9.06 5.38 -18.26
N GLN A 317 -9.27 5.02 -19.51
CA GLN A 317 -9.09 5.94 -20.65
C GLN A 317 -9.99 7.17 -20.50
N ILE A 318 -11.28 6.95 -20.28
CA ILE A 318 -12.29 8.02 -20.16
C ILE A 318 -11.94 8.97 -19.02
N LEU A 319 -11.60 8.47 -17.84
CA LEU A 319 -11.25 9.31 -16.69
C LEU A 319 -9.97 10.13 -16.91
N ARG A 320 -8.98 9.55 -17.60
CA ARG A 320 -7.76 10.27 -17.95
C ARG A 320 -7.99 11.37 -18.98
N GLU A 321 -8.88 11.14 -19.95
CA GLU A 321 -9.32 12.16 -20.91
C GLU A 321 -10.10 13.28 -20.20
N LYS A 322 -11.06 12.93 -19.33
CA LYS A 322 -11.81 13.89 -18.51
C LYS A 322 -10.92 14.75 -17.61
N SER A 323 -9.82 14.19 -17.10
CA SER A 323 -8.84 14.95 -16.30
C SER A 323 -8.28 16.18 -17.01
N TRP A 324 -8.19 16.17 -18.34
CA TRP A 324 -7.77 17.34 -19.13
C TRP A 324 -8.76 18.49 -19.15
N GLN A 325 -10.02 18.23 -18.81
CA GLN A 325 -11.05 19.24 -18.67
C GLN A 325 -11.06 19.87 -17.26
N ALA A 326 -10.33 19.28 -16.31
CA ALA A 326 -10.26 19.79 -14.94
C ALA A 326 -9.32 21.00 -14.85
N GLU A 327 -9.79 22.06 -14.21
CA GLU A 327 -9.00 23.27 -13.97
C GLU A 327 -7.72 22.95 -13.19
N GLY A 328 -6.60 23.57 -13.59
CA GLY A 328 -5.29 23.37 -12.96
C GLY A 328 -4.55 22.08 -13.34
N TRP A 329 -5.21 21.11 -14.00
CA TRP A 329 -4.53 19.87 -14.41
C TRP A 329 -3.47 20.12 -15.49
N ALA A 330 -3.79 20.90 -16.52
CA ALA A 330 -2.84 21.24 -17.58
C ALA A 330 -1.60 21.98 -17.06
N ASP A 331 -1.79 22.94 -16.14
CA ASP A 331 -0.70 23.67 -15.47
C ASP A 331 0.17 22.72 -14.63
N THR A 332 -0.44 21.78 -13.90
CA THR A 332 0.29 20.76 -13.14
C THR A 332 1.18 19.93 -14.05
N VAL A 333 0.66 19.47 -15.20
CA VAL A 333 1.45 18.70 -16.16
C VAL A 333 2.60 19.54 -16.72
N HIS A 334 2.32 20.77 -17.14
CA HIS A 334 3.33 21.67 -17.69
C HIS A 334 4.50 21.90 -16.73
N LYS A 335 4.22 22.06 -15.43
CA LYS A 335 5.24 22.31 -14.40
C LYS A 335 5.95 21.05 -13.92
N THR A 336 5.30 19.88 -13.94
CA THR A 336 5.90 18.64 -13.44
C THR A 336 6.73 17.89 -14.48
N ILE A 337 6.39 17.96 -15.77
CA ILE A 337 7.10 17.21 -16.83
C ILE A 337 8.60 17.55 -16.90
N PRO A 338 9.03 18.83 -16.87
CA PRO A 338 10.46 19.18 -16.89
C PRO A 338 11.26 18.65 -15.70
N LEU A 339 10.59 18.28 -14.60
CA LEU A 339 11.21 17.77 -13.39
C LEU A 339 11.52 16.27 -13.45
N ILE A 340 11.00 15.57 -14.47
CA ILE A 340 11.01 14.11 -14.57
C ILE A 340 12.04 13.65 -15.61
N ALA A 341 12.98 12.83 -15.19
CA ALA A 341 13.97 12.20 -16.06
C ALA A 341 13.43 10.95 -16.77
N LYS A 342 12.59 10.16 -16.08
CA LYS A 342 12.03 8.91 -16.61
C LYS A 342 10.62 8.68 -16.09
N MET A 343 9.73 8.16 -16.94
CA MET A 343 8.37 7.79 -16.58
C MET A 343 8.08 6.34 -16.97
N GLN A 344 7.45 5.59 -16.07
CA GLN A 344 6.93 4.25 -16.35
C GLN A 344 5.50 4.13 -15.84
N SER A 345 4.69 3.38 -16.57
CA SER A 345 3.33 3.01 -16.19
C SER A 345 3.17 1.50 -16.35
N LYS A 346 2.59 0.83 -15.36
CA LYS A 346 2.28 -0.60 -15.36
C LYS A 346 0.80 -0.78 -15.05
N ILE A 347 0.10 -1.60 -15.83
CA ILE A 347 -1.26 -2.06 -15.47
C ILE A 347 -1.13 -3.33 -14.67
N LEU A 348 -1.75 -3.34 -13.49
CA LEU A 348 -1.66 -4.41 -12.52
C LEU A 348 -3.04 -4.99 -12.21
N LEU A 349 -3.06 -6.26 -11.83
CA LEU A 349 -4.24 -6.96 -11.33
C LEU A 349 -3.99 -7.41 -9.89
N PRO A 350 -4.98 -7.29 -9.00
CA PRO A 350 -4.82 -7.68 -7.61
C PRO A 350 -4.75 -9.20 -7.48
N LEU A 351 -3.84 -9.70 -6.66
CA LEU A 351 -3.79 -11.11 -6.30
C LEU A 351 -4.96 -11.49 -5.39
N PRO A 352 -5.38 -12.78 -5.35
CA PRO A 352 -6.55 -13.21 -4.57
C PRO A 352 -6.49 -12.87 -3.07
N TRP A 353 -5.30 -12.75 -2.49
CA TRP A 353 -5.07 -12.39 -1.09
C TRP A 353 -4.71 -10.91 -0.87
N SER A 354 -4.69 -10.09 -1.92
CA SER A 354 -4.43 -8.65 -1.79
C SER A 354 -5.51 -8.00 -0.92
N PRO A 355 -5.15 -7.20 0.11
CA PRO A 355 -6.12 -6.45 0.90
C PRO A 355 -6.80 -5.31 0.15
N VAL A 356 -6.19 -4.84 -0.94
CA VAL A 356 -6.76 -3.88 -1.88
C VAL A 356 -7.02 -4.60 -3.21
N LYS A 357 -8.30 -4.72 -3.57
CA LYS A 357 -8.79 -5.39 -4.78
C LYS A 357 -9.60 -4.46 -5.64
#